data_AF-A0A1F8L118-F1
#
_entry.id   AF-A0A1F8L118-F1
#
_cell.length_a   1.000
_cell.length_b   1.000
_cell.length_c   1.000
_cell.angle_alpha   90.00
_cell.angle_beta   90.00
_cell.angle_gamma   90.00
#
_symmetry.space_group_name_H-M   'P 1'
#
loop_
_entity.id
_entity.type
_entity.pdbx_description
1 polymer ?
#
loop_
_entity_poly.entity_id
_entity_poly.type
_entity_poly.pdbx_seq_one_letter_code
_entity_poly.pdbx_strand_id
1 'polypeptide(L)' 'MRDNPRVVNLRLVVSHDSCPACQAVEGTYTKDKLPTLPVEGCSHANGCRCFFEPMLDEIYP' A
#
# COMPACT_ATOMS: atom_id res chain seq x y z
N MET A 1 -10.75 8.73 -1.13
CA MET A 1 -9.58 8.15 -1.86
C MET A 1 -9.98 7.15 -2.94
N ARG A 2 -10.81 6.13 -2.68
CA ARG A 2 -11.26 5.17 -3.74
C ARG A 2 -11.98 5.82 -4.92
N ASP A 3 -12.73 6.90 -4.67
CA ASP A 3 -13.62 7.53 -5.65
C ASP A 3 -12.98 8.65 -6.48
N ASN A 4 -11.69 8.94 -6.30
CA ASN A 4 -11.01 9.95 -7.13
C ASN A 4 -10.50 9.28 -8.43
N PRO A 5 -11.05 9.59 -9.61
CA PRO A 5 -10.64 8.96 -10.86
C PRO A 5 -9.19 9.27 -11.25
N ARG A 6 -8.56 10.32 -10.70
CA ARG A 6 -7.16 10.68 -10.97
C ARG A 6 -6.12 9.80 -10.27
N VAL A 7 -6.55 9.06 -9.24
CA VAL A 7 -5.68 8.07 -8.60
C VAL A 7 -5.70 6.82 -9.47
N VAL A 8 -4.60 6.53 -10.17
CA VAL A 8 -4.50 5.36 -11.06
C VAL A 8 -3.94 4.18 -10.29
N ASN A 9 -2.89 4.43 -9.50
CA ASN A 9 -2.21 3.42 -8.70
C ASN A 9 -2.13 3.84 -7.23
N LEU A 10 -1.93 2.87 -6.35
CA LEU A 10 -1.62 3.09 -4.94
C LEU A 10 -0.38 2.29 -4.60
N ARG A 11 0.61 2.94 -4.02
CA ARG A 11 1.78 2.29 -3.47
C ARG A 11 1.48 1.85 -2.03
N LEU A 12 1.69 0.57 -1.72
CA LEU A 12 1.70 0.12 -0.33
C LEU A 12 3.07 0.42 0.27
N VAL A 13 3.12 1.39 1.17
CA VAL A 13 4.33 1.78 1.89
C VAL A 13 4.44 0.95 3.15
N VAL A 14 5.60 0.33 3.35
CA VAL A 14 5.92 -0.49 4.53
C VAL A 14 7.07 0.16 5.29
N SER A 15 7.05 0.03 6.62
CA SER A 15 8.15 0.52 7.43
C SER A 15 9.39 -0.35 7.25
N HIS A 16 10.59 0.21 7.34
CA HIS A 16 11.84 -0.54 7.18
C HIS A 16 12.03 -1.62 8.26
N ASP A 17 11.53 -1.36 9.47
CA ASP A 17 11.49 -2.29 10.61
C ASP A 17 10.24 -3.19 10.63
N SER A 18 9.48 -3.25 9.52
CA SER A 18 8.30 -4.10 9.43
C SER A 18 8.66 -5.59 9.39
N CYS A 19 7.70 -6.45 9.77
CA CYS A 19 7.89 -7.89 9.72
C CYS A 19 8.02 -8.41 8.27
N PRO A 20 8.60 -9.61 8.05
CA PRO A 20 8.79 -10.16 6.71
C PRO A 20 7.51 -10.28 5.88
N ALA A 21 6.35 -10.55 6.52
CA ALA A 21 5.06 -10.62 5.83
C ALA A 21 4.66 -9.26 5.22
N CYS A 22 4.89 -8.17 5.94
CA CYS A 22 4.63 -6.82 5.43
C CYS A 22 5.61 -6.46 4.31
N GLN A 23 6.90 -6.76 4.47
CA GLN A 23 7.90 -6.49 3.44
C GLN A 23 7.62 -7.23 2.13
N ALA A 24 7.13 -8.47 2.21
CA ALA A 24 6.79 -9.28 1.04
C ALA A 24 5.65 -8.72 0.19
N VAL A 25 4.81 -7.85 0.75
CA VAL A 25 3.70 -7.20 0.05
C VAL A 25 3.97 -5.74 -0.30
N GLU A 26 5.19 -5.23 -0.08
CA GLU A 26 5.56 -3.90 -0.55
C GLU A 26 5.47 -3.83 -2.07
N GLY A 27 4.80 -2.79 -2.59
CA GLY A 27 4.68 -2.62 -4.04
C GLY A 27 3.63 -1.61 -4.46
N THR A 28 3.46 -1.51 -5.77
CA THR A 28 2.45 -0.64 -6.40
C THR A 28 1.29 -1.49 -6.90
N TYR A 29 0.08 -1.10 -6.52
CA TYR A 29 -1.16 -1.81 -6.80
C TYR A 29 -2.14 -0.92 -7.53
N THR A 30 -2.93 -1.52 -8.40
CA THR A 30 -4.13 -0.89 -8.95
C THR A 30 -5.25 -0.94 -7.90
N LYS A 31 -6.28 -0.09 -8.03
CA LYS A 31 -7.40 -0.01 -7.08
C LYS A 31 -8.14 -1.33 -6.84
N ASP A 32 -8.16 -2.20 -7.84
CA ASP A 32 -8.80 -3.52 -7.85
C ASP A 32 -7.95 -4.63 -7.24
N LYS A 33 -6.63 -4.43 -7.12
CA LYS A 33 -5.68 -5.44 -6.61
C LYS A 33 -5.04 -5.06 -5.28
N LEU A 34 -5.68 -4.17 -4.52
CA LEU A 34 -5.13 -3.75 -3.23
C LEU A 34 -5.16 -4.92 -2.24
N PRO A 35 -4.04 -5.24 -1.59
CA PRO A 35 -4.04 -6.17 -0.47
C PRO A 35 -4.92 -5.59 0.66
N THR A 36 -5.53 -6.46 1.45
CA THR A 36 -6.25 -6.03 2.64
C THR A 36 -5.26 -5.66 3.73
N LEU A 37 -5.53 -4.54 4.41
CA LEU A 37 -4.83 -4.17 5.64
C LEU A 37 -5.75 -4.44 6.84
N PRO A 38 -5.22 -4.99 7.94
CA PRO A 38 -3.82 -5.37 8.17
C PRO A 38 -3.37 -6.57 7.30
N VAL A 39 -2.08 -6.62 6.96
CA VAL A 39 -1.48 -7.71 6.16
C VAL A 39 -1.67 -9.03 6.91
N GLU A 40 -2.20 -10.04 6.22
CA GLU A 40 -2.36 -11.37 6.78
C GLU A 40 -1.01 -11.96 7.19
N GLY A 41 -0.92 -12.51 8.40
CA GLY A 41 0.34 -13.01 8.96
C GLY A 41 1.28 -11.91 9.50
N CYS A 42 0.84 -10.66 9.62
CA CYS A 42 1.60 -9.62 10.30
C CYS A 42 1.90 -10.02 11.75
N SER A 43 3.19 -10.14 12.09
CA SER A 43 3.69 -10.54 13.41
C SER A 43 4.37 -9.40 14.19
N HIS A 44 4.31 -8.17 13.67
CA HIS A 44 4.98 -7.03 14.26
C HIS A 44 4.33 -6.64 15.62
N ALA A 45 5.15 -6.38 16.65
CA ALA A 45 4.69 -6.13 18.01
C ALA A 45 3.75 -4.91 18.14
N ASN A 46 3.97 -3.89 17.31
CA ASN A 46 3.13 -2.68 17.24
C ASN A 46 1.96 -2.78 16.24
N GLY A 47 1.66 -3.98 15.72
CA GLY A 47 0.66 -4.18 14.68
C GLY A 47 1.12 -3.76 13.28
N CYS A 48 0.20 -3.87 12.31
CA CYS A 48 0.47 -3.53 10.91
C CYS A 48 0.47 -2.01 10.74
N ARG A 49 1.63 -1.46 10.34
CA ARG A 49 1.84 -0.02 10.09
C ARG A 49 1.92 0.33 8.60
N CYS A 50 1.52 -0.59 7.73
CA CYS A 50 1.50 -0.35 6.30
C CYS A 50 0.38 0.65 5.96
N PHE A 51 0.59 1.47 4.94
CA PHE A 51 -0.43 2.41 4.47
C PHE A 51 -0.35 2.58 2.95
N PHE A 52 -1.47 3.00 2.36
CA PHE A 52 -1.54 3.26 0.92
C PHE A 52 -1.23 4.72 0.63
N GLU A 53 -0.23 4.94 -0.21
CA GLU A 53 0.10 6.23 -0.80
C GLU A 53 -0.50 6.30 -2.22
N PRO A 54 -1.49 7.16 -2.47
CA PRO A 54 -2.07 7.31 -3.80
C PRO A 54 -1.05 7.92 -4.77
N MET A 55 -0.91 7.32 -5.95
CA MET A 55 -0.18 7.88 -7.06
C MET A 55 -1.15 8.49 -8.07
N LEU A 56 -0.94 9.78 -8.36
CA LEU A 56 -1.64 10.48 -9.42
C LEU A 56 -0.88 10.25 -10.73
N ASP A 57 -1.62 9.95 -11.79
CA ASP A 57 -1.07 9.95 -13.15
C ASP A 57 -1.21 11.39 -13.69
N GLU A 58 -0.34 12.29 -13.21
CA GLU A 58 -0.22 13.63 -13.77
C GLU A 58 1.02 13.67 -14.67
N ILE A 59 0.84 13.26 -15.93
CA ILE A 59 1.67 13.77 -17.02
C ILE A 59 1.07 15.12 -17.42
N TYR A 60 1.51 16.20 -16.77
CA TYR A 60 1.23 17.55 -17.27
C TYR A 60 2.21 17.84 -18.42
N PRO A 61 1.75 18.36 -19.58
CA PRO A 61 2.63 18.78 -20.67
C PRO A 61 3.45 20.03 -20.34
#